data_AF-A0A6L9LAY1-F1
#
_entry.id   AF-A0A6L9LAY1-F1
#
_cell.length_a   1.000
_cell.length_b   1.000
_cell.length_c   1.000
_cell.angle_alpha   90.00
_cell.angle_beta   90.00
_cell.angle_gamma   90.00
#
_symmetry.space_group_name_H-M   'P 1'
#
loop_
_entity.id
_entity.type
_entity.pdbx_description
1 polymer ?
#
loop_
_entity_poly.entity_id
_entity_poly.type
_entity_poly.pdbx_seq_one_letter_code
_entity_poly.pdbx_strand_id
1 'polypeptide(L)'
;MKTTYLFLLLTMLTGYCYAQTSTEKLSKEERNQLSNELPKLDRSAGQFNPAFFNDTKNSHQAVIVQVDNGVYTPVKRVERPGKLPFLQEQDAPFVISYLSKDGKQLGGYSIATPASVRSCESQRVGARSPVGKFTFELLIPNDPAIEQLALFDNKKRIVTLSLPRATKPPKK
;
A
#
# COMPACT_ATOMS: atom_id res chain seq x y z
N MET A 1 -31.35 30.41 41.26
CA MET A 1 -31.30 30.08 39.82
C MET A 1 -30.07 29.20 39.51
N LYS A 2 -30.09 27.92 39.91
CA LYS A 2 -28.96 26.97 39.66
C LYS A 2 -29.41 25.58 39.19
N THR A 3 -30.71 25.33 39.11
CA THR A 3 -31.28 24.01 38.77
C THR A 3 -31.52 23.84 37.27
N THR A 4 -31.58 24.91 36.48
CA THR A 4 -31.86 24.84 35.04
C THR A 4 -30.65 24.39 34.19
N TYR A 5 -29.42 24.65 34.65
CA TYR A 5 -28.20 24.26 33.93
C TYR A 5 -27.85 22.78 34.06
N LEU A 6 -28.31 22.11 35.14
CA LEU A 6 -28.00 20.70 35.39
C LEU A 6 -28.78 19.76 34.45
N PHE A 7 -30.00 20.14 34.04
CA PHE A 7 -30.82 19.35 33.12
C PHE A 7 -30.32 19.42 31.66
N LEU A 8 -29.77 20.58 31.25
CA LEU A 8 -29.21 20.79 29.92
C LEU A 8 -27.83 20.12 29.73
N LEU A 9 -27.05 19.97 30.80
CA LEU A 9 -25.80 19.22 30.76
C LEU A 9 -26.05 17.70 30.67
N LEU A 10 -27.13 17.20 31.31
CA LEU A 10 -27.45 15.79 31.34
C LEU A 10 -27.94 15.26 29.99
N THR A 11 -28.67 16.08 29.21
CA THR A 11 -29.13 15.69 27.86
C THR A 11 -28.01 15.71 26.81
N MET A 12 -27.01 16.58 26.97
CA MET A 12 -25.83 16.61 26.11
C MET A 12 -24.90 15.39 26.33
N LEU A 13 -24.87 14.82 27.54
CA LEU A 13 -24.05 13.63 27.83
C LEU A 13 -24.67 12.33 27.27
N THR A 14 -26.01 12.19 27.24
CA THR A 14 -26.66 10.97 26.74
C THR A 14 -26.75 10.90 25.21
N GLY A 15 -26.60 12.04 24.51
CA GLY A 15 -26.57 12.08 23.04
C GLY A 15 -25.21 11.69 22.44
N TYR A 16 -24.11 11.86 23.18
CA TYR A 16 -22.75 11.65 22.67
C TYR A 16 -22.25 10.20 22.79
N CYS A 17 -22.94 9.34 23.54
CA CYS A 17 -22.59 7.92 23.66
C CYS A 17 -23.20 7.02 22.57
N TYR A 18 -23.94 7.58 21.60
CA TYR A 18 -24.44 6.87 20.41
C TYR A 18 -23.58 7.07 19.16
N ALA A 19 -22.31 7.46 19.31
CA ALA A 19 -21.30 7.19 18.27
C ALA A 19 -20.99 5.67 18.25
N GLN A 20 -22.03 4.86 18.01
CA GLN A 20 -21.92 3.48 17.64
C GLN A 20 -21.12 3.43 16.34
N THR A 21 -20.02 2.69 16.38
CA THR A 21 -19.39 2.06 15.22
C THR A 21 -20.47 1.49 14.30
N SER A 22 -20.84 2.20 13.24
CA SER A 22 -21.71 1.67 12.21
C SER A 22 -20.91 0.63 11.42
N THR A 23 -20.95 -0.63 11.84
CA THR A 23 -20.90 -1.72 10.87
C THR A 23 -22.16 -1.57 10.03
N GLU A 24 -22.05 -0.87 8.91
CA GLU A 24 -23.12 -0.70 7.94
C GLU A 24 -23.59 -2.10 7.55
N LYS A 25 -24.75 -2.51 8.08
CA LYS A 25 -25.32 -3.82 7.75
C LYS A 25 -25.79 -3.69 6.30
N LEU A 26 -25.04 -4.30 5.37
CA LEU A 26 -25.44 -4.43 3.96
C LEU A 26 -26.93 -4.72 3.88
N SER A 27 -27.65 -3.90 3.11
CA SER A 27 -29.08 -4.05 2.85
C SER A 27 -29.37 -5.42 2.25
N LYS A 28 -30.64 -5.84 2.32
CA LYS A 28 -31.04 -7.15 1.81
C LYS A 28 -30.84 -7.24 0.29
N GLU A 29 -31.01 -6.13 -0.43
CA GLU A 29 -30.73 -6.00 -1.84
C GLU A 29 -29.23 -6.16 -2.15
N GLU A 30 -28.35 -5.47 -1.42
CA GLU A 30 -26.89 -5.55 -1.62
C GLU A 30 -26.35 -6.96 -1.32
N ARG A 31 -26.88 -7.64 -0.29
CA ARG A 31 -26.50 -9.04 -0.01
C ARG A 31 -26.92 -9.98 -1.13
N ASN A 32 -28.11 -9.79 -1.69
CA ASN A 32 -28.61 -10.62 -2.79
C ASN A 32 -27.86 -10.35 -4.09
N GLN A 33 -27.47 -9.10 -4.35
CA GLN A 33 -26.60 -8.78 -5.48
C GLN A 33 -25.22 -9.43 -5.31
N LEU A 34 -24.60 -9.26 -4.14
CA LEU A 34 -23.31 -9.86 -3.83
C LEU A 34 -23.35 -11.41 -3.91
N SER A 35 -24.42 -12.05 -3.43
CA SER A 35 -24.57 -13.51 -3.50
C SER A 35 -24.74 -14.03 -4.94
N ASN A 36 -25.23 -13.19 -5.85
CA ASN A 36 -25.38 -13.54 -7.26
C ASN A 36 -24.11 -13.27 -8.09
N GLU A 37 -23.24 -12.36 -7.63
CA GLU A 37 -21.99 -12.03 -8.31
C GLU A 37 -20.79 -12.87 -7.86
N LEU A 38 -20.72 -13.24 -6.58
CA LEU A 38 -19.64 -14.10 -6.04
C LEU A 38 -19.47 -15.42 -6.82
N PRO A 39 -20.52 -16.17 -7.16
CA PRO A 39 -20.39 -17.41 -7.94
C PRO A 39 -19.96 -17.16 -9.39
N LYS A 40 -20.24 -15.97 -9.95
CA LYS A 40 -19.79 -15.60 -11.30
C LYS A 40 -18.30 -15.31 -11.32
N LEU A 41 -17.79 -14.65 -10.27
CA LEU A 41 -16.36 -14.45 -10.04
C LEU A 41 -15.64 -15.80 -9.88
N ASP A 42 -16.16 -16.69 -9.02
CA ASP A 42 -15.59 -18.03 -8.84
C ASP A 42 -15.59 -18.89 -10.12
N ARG A 43 -16.62 -18.75 -10.97
CA ARG A 43 -16.68 -19.47 -12.26
C ARG A 43 -15.81 -18.82 -13.34
N SER A 44 -15.52 -17.53 -13.23
CA SER A 44 -14.67 -16.79 -14.17
C SER A 44 -13.18 -16.94 -13.89
N ALA A 45 -12.82 -17.25 -12.64
CA ALA A 45 -11.48 -17.68 -12.28
C ALA A 45 -11.29 -19.11 -12.81
N GLY A 46 -10.45 -19.28 -13.83
CA GLY A 46 -10.05 -20.62 -14.29
C GLY A 46 -9.50 -21.48 -13.15
N GLN A 47 -9.27 -22.77 -13.40
CA GLN A 47 -8.68 -23.65 -12.38
C GLN A 47 -7.40 -23.04 -11.80
N PHE A 48 -7.29 -23.05 -10.48
CA PHE A 48 -6.11 -22.58 -9.76
C PHE A 48 -4.87 -23.30 -10.30
N ASN A 49 -3.96 -22.55 -10.91
CA ASN A 49 -2.73 -23.09 -11.47
C ASN A 49 -1.54 -22.73 -10.55
N PRO A 50 -1.10 -23.63 -9.65
CA PRO A 50 0.02 -23.36 -8.77
C PRO A 50 1.35 -23.14 -9.53
N ALA A 51 1.49 -23.71 -10.73
CA ALA A 51 2.69 -23.51 -11.56
C ALA A 51 2.83 -22.05 -12.04
N PHE A 52 1.72 -21.30 -12.12
CA PHE A 52 1.73 -19.87 -12.43
C PHE A 52 2.62 -19.08 -11.47
N PHE A 53 2.62 -19.43 -10.18
CA PHE A 53 3.37 -18.74 -9.13
C PHE A 53 4.83 -19.18 -9.01
N ASN A 54 5.22 -20.25 -9.72
CA ASN A 54 6.59 -20.71 -9.81
C ASN A 54 7.35 -20.06 -10.97
N ASP A 55 6.66 -19.39 -11.90
CA ASP A 55 7.28 -18.64 -12.98
C ASP A 55 7.70 -17.25 -12.51
N THR A 56 9.00 -16.99 -12.58
CA THR A 56 9.62 -15.69 -12.27
C THR A 56 9.01 -14.54 -13.08
N LYS A 57 8.49 -14.79 -14.29
CA LYS A 57 7.78 -13.79 -15.10
C LYS A 57 6.45 -13.34 -14.48
N ASN A 58 5.86 -14.18 -13.62
CA ASN A 58 4.63 -13.90 -12.89
C ASN A 58 4.91 -13.52 -11.43
N SER A 59 6.08 -12.95 -11.18
CA SER A 59 6.50 -12.48 -9.87
C SER A 59 6.93 -11.02 -9.92
N HIS A 60 6.97 -10.39 -8.76
CA HIS A 60 7.52 -9.06 -8.56
C HIS A 60 8.49 -9.10 -7.38
N GLN A 61 9.20 -8.01 -7.14
CA GLN A 61 10.07 -7.88 -5.98
C GLN A 61 9.55 -6.79 -5.05
N ALA A 62 9.63 -7.04 -3.75
CA ALA A 62 9.36 -6.08 -2.71
C ALA A 62 10.69 -5.65 -2.07
N VAL A 63 10.95 -4.35 -2.09
CA VAL A 63 12.09 -3.70 -1.44
C VAL A 63 11.60 -3.06 -0.16
N ILE A 64 12.08 -3.56 0.97
CA ILE A 64 11.77 -3.04 2.30
C ILE A 64 12.72 -1.88 2.58
N VAL A 65 12.16 -0.70 2.80
CA VAL A 65 12.91 0.54 3.09
C VAL A 65 12.57 0.99 4.50
N GLN A 66 13.59 1.14 5.32
CA GLN A 66 13.48 1.75 6.63
C GLN A 66 13.83 3.23 6.53
N VAL A 67 13.05 4.07 7.20
CA VAL A 67 13.32 5.50 7.35
C VAL A 67 13.60 5.78 8.81
N ASP A 68 14.69 6.47 9.08
CA ASP A 68 15.04 6.99 10.41
C ASP A 68 15.45 8.45 10.25
N ASN A 69 14.62 9.37 10.74
CA ASN A 69 14.87 10.82 10.69
C ASN A 69 15.27 11.33 9.29
N GLY A 70 14.53 10.91 8.26
CA GLY A 70 14.77 11.29 6.87
C GLY A 70 15.88 10.52 6.15
N VAL A 71 16.59 9.60 6.82
CA VAL A 71 17.55 8.69 6.17
C VAL A 71 16.83 7.44 5.68
N TYR A 72 16.89 7.18 4.37
CA TYR A 72 16.24 6.04 3.73
C TYR A 72 17.25 4.92 3.52
N THR A 73 17.01 3.76 4.14
CA THR A 73 17.90 2.59 4.08
C THR A 73 17.17 1.38 3.50
N PRO A 74 17.57 0.84 2.35
CA PRO A 74 16.99 -0.38 1.81
C PRO A 74 17.55 -1.59 2.58
N VAL A 75 16.68 -2.30 3.29
CA VAL A 75 17.10 -3.37 4.22
C VAL A 75 17.05 -4.74 3.55
N LYS A 76 16.03 -4.99 2.71
CA LYS A 76 15.80 -6.31 2.13
C LYS A 76 15.10 -6.21 0.79
N ARG A 77 15.44 -7.12 -0.14
CA ARG A 77 14.76 -7.30 -1.43
C ARG A 77 14.28 -8.74 -1.53
N VAL A 78 12.97 -8.94 -1.70
CA VAL A 78 12.33 -10.27 -1.68
C VAL A 78 11.48 -10.46 -2.93
N GLU A 79 11.64 -11.60 -3.60
CA GLU A 79 10.76 -11.99 -4.70
C GLU A 79 9.43 -12.53 -4.15
N ARG A 80 8.32 -12.10 -4.75
CA ARG A 80 6.95 -12.49 -4.38
C ARG A 80 6.15 -12.90 -5.60
N PRO A 81 5.33 -13.96 -5.48
CA PRO A 81 4.44 -14.37 -6.55
C PRO A 81 3.38 -13.30 -6.84
N GLY A 82 2.91 -13.26 -8.09
CA GLY A 82 1.91 -12.32 -8.57
C GLY A 82 2.50 -11.16 -9.38
N LYS A 83 1.66 -10.60 -10.26
CA LYS A 83 2.00 -9.39 -11.03
C LYS A 83 1.98 -8.15 -10.12
N LEU A 84 2.72 -7.12 -10.51
CA LEU A 84 2.67 -5.83 -9.82
C LEU A 84 1.25 -5.25 -9.88
N PRO A 85 0.69 -4.78 -8.74
CA PRO A 85 -0.66 -4.21 -8.72
C PRO A 85 -0.72 -2.78 -9.26
N PHE A 86 0.44 -2.09 -9.36
CA PHE A 86 0.52 -0.71 -9.82
C PHE A 86 1.12 -0.70 -11.23
N LEU A 87 0.26 -0.51 -12.23
CA LEU A 87 0.69 -0.05 -13.54
C LEU A 87 0.79 1.49 -13.51
N GLN A 88 1.46 2.06 -14.51
CA GLN A 88 1.87 3.47 -14.59
C GLN A 88 0.70 4.45 -14.43
N GLU A 89 0.26 4.71 -13.21
CA GLU A 89 -0.61 5.83 -12.90
C GLU A 89 0.25 7.09 -12.89
N GLN A 90 -0.21 8.10 -13.65
CA GLN A 90 0.35 9.44 -13.68
C GLN A 90 -0.51 10.31 -12.75
N ASP A 91 0.13 11.28 -12.09
CA ASP A 91 -0.48 12.37 -11.29
C ASP A 91 -0.46 12.25 -9.75
N ALA A 92 0.20 11.24 -9.17
CA ALA A 92 0.43 11.24 -7.72
C ALA A 92 1.73 11.98 -7.33
N PRO A 93 1.79 12.63 -6.14
CA PRO A 93 2.92 13.48 -5.75
C PRO A 93 4.23 12.69 -5.56
N PHE A 94 4.16 11.42 -5.15
CA PHE A 94 5.36 10.59 -5.01
C PHE A 94 5.58 9.75 -6.26
N VAL A 95 6.79 9.78 -6.80
CA VAL A 95 7.19 8.98 -7.96
C VAL A 95 8.35 8.08 -7.58
N ILE A 96 8.24 6.81 -7.94
CA ILE A 96 9.31 5.81 -7.86
C ILE A 96 9.82 5.55 -9.26
N SER A 97 11.09 5.88 -9.51
CA SER A 97 11.76 5.56 -10.77
C SER A 97 12.70 4.37 -10.58
N TYR A 98 12.59 3.40 -11.48
CA TYR A 98 13.48 2.25 -11.56
C TYR A 98 14.68 2.64 -12.42
N LEU A 99 15.88 2.48 -11.87
CA LEU A 99 17.12 2.84 -12.55
C LEU A 99 18.03 1.62 -12.70
N SER A 100 18.74 1.58 -13.81
CA SER A 100 19.87 0.68 -14.02
C SER A 100 21.11 1.11 -13.22
N LYS A 101 22.17 0.31 -13.28
CA LYS A 101 23.45 0.59 -12.60
C LYS A 101 24.09 1.92 -13.00
N ASP A 102 23.98 2.28 -14.28
CA ASP A 102 24.45 3.53 -14.88
C ASP A 102 23.49 4.71 -14.65
N GLY A 103 22.37 4.50 -13.96
CA GLY A 103 21.40 5.54 -13.64
C GLY A 103 20.39 5.82 -14.74
N LYS A 104 20.36 5.04 -15.82
CA LYS A 104 19.35 5.14 -16.87
C LYS A 104 17.99 4.70 -16.33
N GLN A 105 16.94 5.47 -16.63
CA GLN A 105 15.59 5.13 -16.23
C GLN A 105 15.03 3.97 -17.05
N LEU A 106 14.58 2.92 -16.36
CA LEU A 106 13.97 1.72 -16.93
C LEU A 106 12.44 1.74 -16.81
N GLY A 107 11.90 2.50 -15.87
CA GLY A 107 10.47 2.63 -15.66
C GLY A 107 10.14 3.36 -14.36
N GLY A 108 8.88 3.24 -13.92
CA GLY A 108 8.44 3.80 -12.65
C GLY A 108 6.92 3.79 -12.48
N TYR A 109 6.47 4.24 -11.31
CA TYR A 109 5.07 4.44 -10.97
C TYR A 109 4.92 5.60 -10.00
N SER A 110 3.72 6.17 -9.90
CA SER A 110 3.40 7.18 -8.90
C SER A 110 2.45 6.64 -7.82
N ILE A 111 2.57 7.16 -6.60
CA ILE A 111 1.73 6.81 -5.44
C ILE A 111 1.39 8.04 -4.63
N ALA A 112 0.24 8.01 -3.95
CA ALA A 112 -0.18 9.10 -3.08
C ALA A 112 0.74 9.27 -1.85
N THR A 113 1.21 8.17 -1.26
CA THR A 113 2.23 8.18 -0.21
C THR A 113 2.96 6.82 -0.12
N PRO A 114 4.29 6.78 0.08
CA PRO A 114 5.02 5.53 0.26
C PRO A 114 4.56 4.71 1.47
N ALA A 115 3.98 5.37 2.49
CA ALA A 115 3.48 4.72 3.68
C ALA A 115 2.09 4.07 3.51
N SER A 116 1.34 4.36 2.43
CA SER A 116 -0.02 3.80 2.25
C SER A 116 -0.03 2.39 1.68
N VAL A 117 1.12 1.83 1.29
CA VAL A 117 1.19 0.57 0.51
C VAL A 117 0.63 -0.65 1.28
N ARG A 118 0.31 -0.55 2.58
CA ARG A 118 -0.33 -1.63 3.36
C ARG A 118 -1.32 -1.21 4.45
N SER A 119 -1.89 0.00 4.41
CA SER A 119 -2.88 0.38 5.42
C SER A 119 -4.24 -0.23 5.08
N CYS A 120 -4.59 -1.38 5.65
CA CYS A 120 -6.00 -1.77 5.80
C CYS A 120 -6.74 -0.87 6.80
N GLU A 121 -6.03 0.03 7.47
CA GLU A 121 -6.64 1.06 8.30
C GLU A 121 -7.08 2.24 7.43
N SER A 122 -8.37 2.53 7.48
CA SER A 122 -9.05 3.71 6.93
C SER A 122 -8.64 5.01 7.64
N GLN A 123 -7.40 5.11 8.10
CA GLN A 123 -6.89 6.34 8.68
C GLN A 123 -6.49 7.26 7.54
N ARG A 124 -7.06 8.46 7.55
CA ARG A 124 -6.56 9.62 6.80
C ARG A 124 -5.09 9.81 7.18
N VAL A 125 -4.18 9.18 6.45
CA VAL A 125 -2.75 9.43 6.57
C VAL A 125 -2.51 10.78 5.90
N GLY A 126 -2.81 11.86 6.63
CA GLY A 126 -2.25 13.15 6.32
C GLY A 126 -0.74 12.96 6.21
N ALA A 127 -0.17 13.40 5.09
CA ALA A 127 1.24 13.25 4.73
C ALA A 127 2.13 13.41 5.97
N ARG A 128 2.49 12.28 6.60
CA ARG A 128 3.29 12.35 7.82
C ARG A 128 4.67 12.77 7.38
N SER A 129 5.04 13.97 7.80
CA SER A 129 6.38 14.54 7.75
C SER A 129 7.44 13.45 8.03
N PRO A 130 8.59 13.44 7.35
CA PRO A 130 9.64 12.42 7.51
C PRO A 130 10.35 12.44 8.88
N VAL A 131 9.74 13.03 9.90
CA VAL A 131 10.22 13.07 11.29
C VAL A 131 9.69 11.83 12.00
N GLY A 132 10.53 10.79 12.08
CA GLY A 132 10.22 9.56 12.80
C GLY A 132 10.86 8.31 12.19
N LYS A 133 10.66 7.18 12.87
CA LYS A 133 11.08 5.85 12.39
C LYS A 133 9.89 5.11 11.80
N PHE A 134 9.99 4.69 10.55
CA PHE A 134 8.97 3.86 9.91
C PHE A 134 9.58 2.95 8.85
N THR A 135 8.79 2.00 8.35
CA THR A 135 9.21 1.07 7.29
C THR A 135 8.08 0.97 6.29
N PHE A 136 8.44 0.93 5.01
CA PHE A 136 7.48 0.71 3.93
C PHE A 136 8.08 -0.21 2.86
N GLU A 137 7.22 -0.66 1.96
CA GLU A 137 7.59 -1.53 0.85
C GLU A 137 7.44 -0.80 -0.47
N LEU A 138 8.48 -0.88 -1.30
CA LEU A 138 8.43 -0.49 -2.70
C LEU A 138 8.35 -1.74 -3.55
N LEU A 139 7.39 -1.79 -4.46
CA LEU A 139 7.20 -2.93 -5.35
C LEU A 139 7.85 -2.60 -6.70
N ILE A 140 8.64 -3.52 -7.23
CA ILE A 140 9.35 -3.36 -8.51
C ILE A 140 9.18 -4.60 -9.38
N PRO A 141 9.29 -4.47 -10.72
CA PRO A 141 9.28 -5.64 -11.60
C PRO A 141 10.39 -6.62 -11.22
N ASN A 142 10.18 -7.91 -11.45
CA ASN A 142 11.26 -8.87 -11.32
C ASN A 142 12.19 -8.81 -12.55
N ASP A 143 12.94 -7.71 -12.63
CA ASP A 143 13.89 -7.42 -13.70
C ASP A 143 15.29 -7.23 -13.09
N PRO A 144 16.28 -8.07 -13.46
CA PRO A 144 17.64 -7.97 -12.93
C PRO A 144 18.36 -6.69 -13.36
N ALA A 145 17.91 -5.98 -14.41
CA ALA A 145 18.48 -4.71 -14.82
C ALA A 145 18.20 -3.58 -13.82
N ILE A 146 17.20 -3.74 -12.93
CA ILE A 146 16.87 -2.77 -11.89
C ILE A 146 17.82 -2.95 -10.70
N GLU A 147 18.74 -1.99 -10.56
CA GLU A 147 19.76 -1.98 -9.50
C GLU A 147 19.58 -0.81 -8.53
N GLN A 148 18.84 0.22 -8.92
CA GLN A 148 18.64 1.43 -8.12
C GLN A 148 17.19 1.91 -8.18
N LEU A 149 16.75 2.60 -7.13
CA LEU A 149 15.46 3.29 -7.07
C LEU A 149 15.68 4.76 -6.76
N ALA A 150 15.04 5.65 -7.52
CA ALA A 150 14.96 7.06 -7.17
C ALA A 150 13.54 7.39 -6.71
N LEU A 151 13.42 7.97 -5.51
CA LEU A 151 12.17 8.47 -4.94
C LEU A 151 12.10 9.98 -5.14
N PHE A 152 10.97 10.44 -5.65
CA PHE A 152 10.66 11.85 -5.84
C PHE A 152 9.38 12.20 -5.08
N ASP A 153 9.30 13.45 -4.62
CA ASP A 153 8.10 14.07 -4.08
C ASP A 153 7.91 15.41 -4.79
N ASN A 154 6.75 15.62 -5.41
CA ASN A 154 6.42 16.81 -6.17
C ASN A 154 7.53 17.20 -7.17
N LYS A 155 8.02 16.20 -7.93
CA LYS A 155 9.11 16.30 -8.93
C LYS A 155 10.50 16.61 -8.35
N LYS A 156 10.65 16.81 -7.03
CA LYS A 156 11.95 16.94 -6.37
C LYS A 156 12.46 15.57 -5.98
N ARG A 157 13.70 15.24 -6.37
CA ARG A 157 14.35 13.99 -5.94
C ARG A 157 14.60 14.04 -4.43
N ILE A 158 14.09 13.05 -3.71
CA ILE A 158 14.32 12.86 -2.28
C ILE A 158 15.60 12.05 -2.06
N VAL A 159 15.70 10.89 -2.70
CA VAL A 159 16.80 9.95 -2.49
C VAL A 159 16.99 9.02 -3.70
N THR A 160 18.22 8.55 -3.89
CA THR A 160 18.53 7.38 -4.74
C THR A 160 19.04 6.25 -3.86
N LEU A 161 18.43 5.08 -3.97
CA LEU A 161 18.71 3.88 -3.16
C LEU A 161 19.35 2.82 -4.04
N SER A 162 20.54 2.33 -3.66
CA SER A 162 21.10 1.12 -4.24
C SER A 162 20.39 -0.11 -3.68
N LEU A 163 19.99 -1.04 -4.55
CA LEU A 163 19.22 -2.19 -4.12
C LEU A 163 20.12 -3.30 -3.55
N PRO A 164 19.75 -3.89 -2.39
CA PRO A 164 20.41 -5.09 -1.91
C PRO A 164 20.12 -6.27 -2.86
N ARG A 165 20.94 -7.32 -2.77
CA ARG A 165 20.72 -8.55 -3.56
C ARG A 165 19.34 -9.14 -3.23
N ALA A 166 18.63 -9.58 -4.27
CA ALA A 166 17.34 -10.24 -4.10
C ALA A 166 17.52 -11.59 -3.40
N THR A 167 16.80 -11.80 -2.30
CA THR A 167 16.72 -13.09 -1.63
C THR A 167 15.54 -13.87 -2.19
N LYS A 168 15.78 -15.10 -2.66
CA LYS A 168 14.69 -16.01 -3.05
C LYS A 168 13.89 -16.43 -1.83
N PRO A 169 12.57 -16.61 -1.94
CA PRO A 169 11.79 -17.25 -0.89
C PRO A 169 12.34 -18.67 -0.64
N PRO A 170 12.32 -19.16 0.62
CA PRO A 170 12.72 -20.51 0.92
C PRO A 170 11.83 -21.49 0.15
N LYS A 171 12.45 -22.47 -0.54
CA LYS A 171 11.72 -23.60 -1.14
C LYS A 171 11.15 -24.43 0.03
N LYS A 172 9.82 -24.51 0.12
CA LYS A 172 9.13 -25.46 0.99
C LYS A 172 9.09 -26.83 0.34
#